data_AF-A0A3N0ZBV4-F1
#
_entry.id   AF-A0A3N0ZBV4-F1
#
_cell.length_a   1.000
_cell.length_b   1.000
_cell.length_c   1.000
_cell.angle_alpha   90.00
_cell.angle_beta   90.00
_cell.angle_gamma   90.00
#
_symmetry.space_group_name_H-M   'P 1'
#
loop_
_entity.id
_entity.type
_entity.pdbx_description
1 polymer ?
#
loop_
_entity_poly.entity_id
_entity_poly.type
_entity_poly.pdbx_seq_one_letter_code
_entity_poly.pdbx_strand_id
1 'polypeptide(L)'
;MDREFVLKYLKIEHLKSNAELLEIAENSGLDYVKELLREYPSMRIMYIPTLERNKPLMMDVIRENIGKMTVRQLARKTGLSIKRIKKYIRELDGE
;
A
#
# COMPACT_ATOMS: atom_id res chain seq x y z
N MET A 1 -5.36 9.74 -4.09
CA MET A 1 -5.15 8.29 -3.85
C MET A 1 -6.48 7.68 -3.44
N ASP A 2 -6.85 6.58 -4.08
CA ASP A 2 -7.98 5.72 -3.75
C ASP A 2 -7.53 4.71 -2.69
N ARG A 3 -7.96 4.93 -1.44
CA ARG A 3 -7.50 4.14 -0.28
C ARG A 3 -8.07 2.73 -0.30
N GLU A 4 -9.34 2.60 -0.62
CA GLU A 4 -10.02 1.30 -0.72
C GLU A 4 -9.35 0.41 -1.75
N PHE A 5 -8.96 0.99 -2.89
CA PHE A 5 -8.20 0.24 -3.88
C PHE A 5 -6.88 -0.28 -3.31
N VAL A 6 -6.11 0.55 -2.60
CA VAL A 6 -4.81 0.15 -2.03
C VAL A 6 -4.95 -0.86 -0.89
N LEU A 7 -5.90 -0.66 0.03
CA LEU A 7 -6.10 -1.51 1.20
C LEU A 7 -6.49 -2.95 0.85
N LYS A 8 -7.06 -3.19 -0.34
CA LYS A 8 -7.31 -4.54 -0.86
C LYS A 8 -6.04 -5.38 -1.00
N TYR A 9 -4.90 -4.73 -1.17
CA TYR A 9 -3.61 -5.40 -1.34
C TYR A 9 -2.81 -5.47 -0.04
N LEU A 10 -3.27 -4.85 1.05
CA LEU A 10 -2.56 -4.87 2.33
C LEU A 10 -2.51 -6.30 2.87
N LYS A 11 -1.31 -6.74 3.23
CA LYS A 11 -1.00 -8.02 3.88
C LYS A 11 -0.17 -7.77 5.14
N ILE A 12 -0.15 -8.76 6.05
CA ILE A 12 0.67 -8.72 7.28
C ILE A 12 2.15 -8.44 6.97
N GLU A 13 2.68 -9.00 5.88
CA GLU A 13 4.07 -8.80 5.46
C GLU A 13 4.43 -7.33 5.23
N HIS A 14 3.46 -6.51 4.82
CA HIS A 14 3.65 -5.08 4.60
C HIS A 14 3.74 -4.29 5.91
N LEU A 15 3.37 -4.90 7.04
CA LEU A 15 3.40 -4.31 8.37
C LEU A 15 4.68 -4.63 9.13
N LYS A 16 5.58 -5.48 8.59
CA LYS A 16 6.81 -5.91 9.28
C LYS A 16 7.73 -4.77 9.75
N SER A 17 7.69 -3.63 9.09
CA SER A 17 8.45 -2.43 9.46
C SER A 17 7.72 -1.53 10.47
N ASN A 18 6.59 -1.99 11.02
CA ASN A 18 5.70 -1.25 11.90
C ASN A 18 5.22 -2.19 13.01
N ALA A 19 5.95 -2.22 14.12
CA ALA A 19 5.69 -3.13 15.22
C ALA A 19 4.28 -2.95 15.79
N GLU A 20 3.79 -1.70 15.89
CA GLU A 20 2.47 -1.41 16.46
C GLU A 20 1.32 -1.95 15.57
N LEU A 21 1.36 -1.71 14.26
CA LEU A 21 0.35 -2.24 13.35
C LEU A 21 0.45 -3.76 13.21
N LEU A 22 1.67 -4.31 13.27
CA LEU A 22 1.87 -5.75 13.24
C LEU A 22 1.23 -6.40 14.47
N GLU A 23 1.49 -5.86 15.66
CA GLU A 23 0.88 -6.34 16.91
C GLU A 23 -0.65 -6.26 16.87
N ILE A 24 -1.22 -5.17 16.34
CA ILE A 24 -2.67 -5.06 16.16
C ILE A 24 -3.17 -6.11 15.16
N ALA A 25 -2.47 -6.32 14.05
CA ALA A 25 -2.85 -7.31 13.05
C ALA A 25 -2.79 -8.74 13.60
N GLU A 26 -1.80 -9.06 14.44
CA GLU A 26 -1.63 -10.36 15.07
C GLU A 26 -2.70 -10.63 16.13
N ASN A 27 -3.07 -9.61 16.93
CA ASN A 27 -4.05 -9.76 18.00
C ASN A 27 -5.51 -9.64 17.54
N SER A 28 -5.79 -8.74 16.60
CA SER A 28 -7.15 -8.34 16.20
C SER A 28 -7.48 -8.68 14.74
N GLY A 29 -6.51 -9.17 13.98
CA GLY A 29 -6.67 -9.48 12.57
C GLY A 29 -6.40 -8.28 11.65
N LEU A 30 -6.01 -8.61 10.41
CA LEU A 30 -5.67 -7.64 9.38
C LEU A 30 -6.86 -6.76 8.94
N ASP A 31 -8.09 -7.27 9.03
CA ASP A 31 -9.28 -6.50 8.65
C ASP A 31 -9.57 -5.37 9.64
N TYR A 32 -9.29 -5.57 10.93
CA TYR A 32 -9.35 -4.51 11.92
C TYR A 32 -8.31 -3.41 11.65
N VAL A 33 -7.10 -3.80 11.22
CA VAL A 33 -6.09 -2.83 10.77
C VAL A 33 -6.57 -2.03 9.55
N LYS A 34 -7.22 -2.66 8.57
CA LYS A 34 -7.80 -1.93 7.43
C LYS A 34 -8.90 -0.96 7.87
N GLU A 35 -9.72 -1.34 8.84
CA GLU A 35 -10.74 -0.47 9.43
C GLU A 35 -10.14 0.73 10.16
N LEU A 36 -9.12 0.52 11.00
CA LEU A 36 -8.37 1.59 11.65
C LEU A 36 -7.77 2.57 10.62
N LEU A 37 -7.21 2.05 9.53
CA LEU A 37 -6.65 2.85 8.44
C LEU A 37 -7.70 3.64 7.64
N ARG A 38 -8.97 3.21 7.67
CA ARG A 38 -10.12 3.94 7.08
C ARG A 38 -10.58 5.06 8.00
N GLU A 39 -10.87 4.72 9.26
CA GLU A 39 -11.60 5.56 10.21
C GLU A 39 -10.73 6.63 10.89
N TYR A 40 -9.43 6.39 11.05
CA TYR A 40 -8.55 7.31 11.80
C TYR A 40 -7.41 7.89 10.94
N PRO A 41 -7.70 8.83 10.00
CA PRO A 41 -6.69 9.53 9.23
C PRO A 41 -5.65 10.27 10.09
N SER A 42 -5.98 10.64 11.32
CA SER A 42 -5.10 11.36 12.26
C SER A 42 -4.02 10.47 12.89
N MET A 43 -4.18 9.14 12.92
CA MET A 43 -3.10 8.21 13.31
C MET A 43 -1.96 8.15 12.26
N ARG A 44 -2.14 8.79 11.09
CA ARG A 44 -1.15 8.85 10.00
C ARG A 44 0.15 9.60 10.32
N ILE A 45 0.19 10.48 11.30
CA ILE A 45 1.37 11.35 11.50
C ILE A 45 2.46 10.65 12.31
N MET A 46 2.11 9.72 13.21
CA MET A 46 3.09 9.05 14.08
C MET A 46 3.41 7.61 13.69
N TYR A 47 2.43 6.82 13.22
CA TYR A 47 2.63 5.37 13.12
C TYR A 47 2.61 4.83 11.69
N ILE A 48 1.80 5.37 10.77
CA ILE A 48 1.67 4.78 9.42
C ILE A 48 2.44 5.63 8.39
N PRO A 49 3.53 5.12 7.77
CA PRO A 49 4.04 5.73 6.55
C PRO A 49 2.86 5.89 5.60
N THR A 50 2.58 7.08 5.04
CA THR A 50 1.48 7.25 4.08
C THR A 50 1.48 6.05 3.13
N LEU A 51 0.35 5.36 2.88
CA LEU A 51 0.34 4.04 2.20
C LEU A 51 1.23 3.98 0.94
N GLU A 52 1.33 5.11 0.22
CA GLU A 52 2.23 5.38 -0.92
C GLU A 52 3.75 5.28 -0.63
N ARG A 53 4.18 5.41 0.63
CA ARG A 53 5.55 5.25 1.14
C ARG A 53 5.87 3.82 1.51
N ASN A 54 4.86 2.97 1.73
CA ASN A 54 5.07 1.54 1.91
C ASN A 54 5.41 0.91 0.55
N LYS A 55 6.71 0.86 0.23
CA LYS A 55 7.21 0.34 -1.04
C LYS A 55 6.74 -1.11 -1.30
N PRO A 56 6.86 -2.07 -0.35
CA PRO A 56 6.36 -3.44 -0.54
C PRO A 56 4.88 -3.48 -0.94
N LEU A 57 4.03 -2.76 -0.22
CA LEU A 57 2.60 -2.66 -0.55
C LEU A 57 2.37 -2.10 -1.96
N MET A 58 3.07 -1.01 -2.31
CA MET A 58 2.94 -0.38 -3.63
C MET A 58 3.45 -1.26 -4.76
N MET A 59 4.49 -2.06 -4.52
CA MET A 59 4.98 -3.04 -5.49
C MET A 59 3.94 -4.14 -5.74
N ASP A 60 3.31 -4.67 -4.68
CA ASP A 60 2.22 -5.64 -4.82
C ASP A 60 1.02 -5.07 -5.58
N VAL A 61 0.60 -3.83 -5.24
CA VAL A 61 -0.48 -3.13 -5.95
C VAL A 61 -0.16 -3.00 -7.44
N ILE A 62 1.07 -2.64 -7.80
CA ILE A 62 1.46 -2.50 -9.20
C ILE A 62 1.54 -3.87 -9.87
N ARG A 63 2.25 -4.84 -9.29
CA ARG A 63 2.44 -6.20 -9.80
C ARG A 63 1.11 -6.85 -10.19
N GLU A 64 0.12 -6.78 -9.31
CA GLU A 64 -1.21 -7.37 -9.53
C GLU A 64 -2.07 -6.66 -10.60
N ASN A 65 -1.67 -5.46 -11.03
CA ASN A 65 -2.41 -4.61 -11.97
C ASN A 65 -1.62 -4.28 -13.25
N ILE A 66 -0.39 -4.78 -13.42
CA ILE A 66 0.35 -4.71 -14.69
C ILE A 66 -0.50 -5.41 -15.77
N GLY A 67 -0.62 -4.77 -16.93
CA GLY A 67 -1.46 -5.24 -18.04
C GLY A 67 -2.96 -5.03 -17.88
N LYS A 68 -3.47 -4.83 -16.65
CA LYS A 68 -4.89 -4.54 -16.36
C LYS A 68 -5.19 -3.05 -16.34
N MET A 69 -4.21 -2.23 -15.95
CA MET A 69 -4.34 -0.79 -15.83
C MET A 69 -3.20 -0.06 -16.54
N THR A 70 -3.51 1.10 -17.10
CA THR A 70 -2.49 2.03 -17.60
C THR A 70 -1.72 2.68 -16.44
N VAL A 71 -0.49 3.13 -16.70
CA VAL A 71 0.32 3.86 -15.72
C VAL A 71 -0.39 5.12 -15.19
N ARG A 72 -1.20 5.79 -16.00
CA ARG A 72 -2.01 6.95 -15.56
C ARG A 72 -3.11 6.55 -14.58
N GLN A 73 -3.79 5.42 -14.82
CA GLN A 73 -4.80 4.90 -13.89
C GLN A 73 -4.16 4.49 -12.57
N LEU A 74 -3.02 3.78 -12.61
CA LEU A 74 -2.25 3.43 -11.42
C LEU A 74 -1.80 4.66 -10.63
N ALA A 75 -1.33 5.72 -11.30
CA ALA A 75 -0.94 6.98 -10.66
C ALA A 75 -2.13 7.61 -9.90
N ARG A 76 -3.30 7.66 -10.54
CA ARG A 76 -4.51 8.21 -9.92
C ARG A 76 -4.96 7.39 -8.70
N LYS A 77 -4.92 6.06 -8.81
CA LYS A 77 -5.35 5.13 -7.75
C LYS A 77 -4.37 5.11 -6.58
N THR A 78 -3.08 4.94 -6.85
CA THR A 78 -2.03 4.82 -5.80
C THR A 78 -1.56 6.15 -5.23
N GLY A 79 -1.79 7.28 -5.92
CA GLY A 79 -1.20 8.58 -5.54
C GLY A 79 0.28 8.71 -5.90
N LEU A 80 0.91 7.67 -6.42
CA LEU A 80 2.30 7.72 -6.86
C LEU A 80 2.46 8.54 -8.13
N SER A 81 3.62 9.19 -8.27
CA SER A 81 3.98 9.83 -9.54
C SER A 81 4.20 8.79 -10.63
N ILE A 82 3.92 9.17 -11.88
CA ILE A 82 4.18 8.33 -13.06
C ILE A 82 5.65 7.87 -13.10
N LYS A 83 6.60 8.74 -12.73
CA LYS A 83 8.02 8.41 -12.65
C LYS A 83 8.28 7.26 -11.67
N ARG A 84 7.63 7.30 -10.50
CA ARG A 84 7.79 6.27 -9.47
C ARG A 84 7.15 4.95 -9.86
N ILE A 85 5.98 4.97 -10.50
CA ILE A 85 5.35 3.75 -11.03
C ILE A 85 6.22 3.11 -12.10
N LYS A 86 6.71 3.88 -13.08
CA LYS A 86 7.62 3.36 -14.11
C LYS A 86 8.90 2.76 -13.51
N LYS A 87 9.43 3.36 -12.44
CA LYS A 87 10.56 2.81 -11.69
C LYS A 87 10.20 1.44 -11.09
N TYR A 88 9.06 1.33 -10.40
CA TYR A 88 8.63 0.05 -9.81
C TYR A 88 8.32 -1.04 -10.84
N ILE A 89 7.74 -0.69 -11.99
CA ILE A 89 7.54 -1.65 -13.09
C ILE A 89 8.89 -2.22 -13.56
N ARG A 90 9.89 -1.36 -13.78
CA ARG A 90 11.23 -1.83 -14.18
C ARG A 90 11.92 -2.69 -13.12
N GLU A 91 11.71 -2.39 -11.84
CA GLU A 91 12.23 -3.21 -10.74
C GLU A 91 11.57 -4.60 -10.75
N LEU A 92 10.28 -4.69 -11.08
CA LEU A 92 9.55 -5.96 -11.19
C LEU A 92 9.93 -6.77 -12.44
N ASP A 93 10.25 -6.11 -13.56
CA ASP A 93 10.68 -6.76 -14.81
C ASP A 93 12.13 -7.28 -14.75
N GLY A 94 12.92 -6.82 -13.77
CA GLY A 94 14.32 -7.19 -13.57
C GLY A 94 14.59 -8.16 -12.41
N GLU A 95 13.52 -8.61 -11.74
CA GLU A 95 13.51 -9.76 -10.81
C GLU A 95 13.19 -11.05 -11.57
#